data_AF-A0A928NS85-F1
#
_entry.id   AF-A0A928NS85-F1
#
_cell.length_a   1.000
_cell.length_b   1.000
_cell.length_c   1.000
_cell.angle_alpha   90.00
_cell.angle_beta   90.00
_cell.angle_gamma   90.00
#
_symmetry.space_group_name_H-M   'P 1'
#
loop_
_entity.id
_entity.type
_entity.pdbx_description
1 polymer ?
#
loop_
_entity_poly.entity_id
_entity_poly.type
_entity_poly.pdbx_seq_one_letter_code
_entity_poly.pdbx_strand_id
1 'polypeptide(L)'
;MNCNVCGAKISETTKFCKNCGSKVVKKSERSNGLYCKKCGKSLKENAVFCGGCGEKVIKEQEVEKIVENTEVKAPVAAPSATPTITPKKPKKKNNGLIVTLIVILCLVVGICAGLVVYSLMNNNDDSSDDDTSTSQSDTNDDKSKEDEENKEENGETNPDDEDEKSDDETPKKVESTYSCYKEDLTWREANDLAKDEGGYIVSINSKKEFDLVCDIADDEGIKVFWLGSKIRLGDSWDDAKWSDGTKIKYTKWFKTDDVEEPTYYSEEGEPETYLMAFKVGEDWYFNDAENDVSNYYAGRIGCIIEKEEEIEE
;
A
#
# COMPACT_ATOMS: atom_id res chain seq x y z
N MET A 1 -17.60 -25.32 18.97
CA MET A 1 -17.97 -24.00 18.42
C MET A 1 -16.90 -22.94 18.74
N ASN A 2 -17.09 -21.68 18.32
CA ASN A 2 -16.18 -20.57 18.61
C ASN A 2 -16.88 -19.51 19.48
N CYS A 3 -16.10 -18.75 20.25
CA CYS A 3 -16.55 -17.62 21.04
C CYS A 3 -16.94 -16.45 20.13
N ASN A 4 -18.18 -15.95 20.26
CA ASN A 4 -18.69 -14.81 19.48
C ASN A 4 -18.20 -13.43 19.96
N VAL A 5 -17.23 -13.39 20.87
CA VAL A 5 -16.64 -12.15 21.41
C VAL A 5 -15.12 -12.08 21.17
N CYS A 6 -14.42 -13.23 21.08
CA CYS A 6 -12.96 -13.25 20.94
C CYS A 6 -12.44 -14.38 20.03
N GLY A 7 -13.28 -14.98 19.18
CA GLY A 7 -12.92 -16.05 18.23
C GLY A 7 -12.54 -17.41 18.84
N ALA A 8 -12.09 -17.46 20.09
CA ALA A 8 -11.50 -18.64 20.73
C ALA A 8 -12.36 -19.91 20.64
N LYS A 9 -11.72 -21.05 20.37
CA LYS A 9 -12.37 -22.36 20.20
C LYS A 9 -12.87 -22.89 21.55
N ILE A 10 -14.16 -23.20 21.65
CA ILE A 10 -14.85 -23.56 22.90
C ILE A 10 -15.80 -24.77 22.71
N SER A 11 -15.95 -25.55 23.79
CA SER A 11 -16.95 -26.64 23.85
C SER A 11 -18.38 -26.09 23.76
N GLU A 12 -19.28 -26.88 23.21
CA GLU A 12 -20.72 -26.58 23.10
C GLU A 12 -21.46 -26.76 24.43
N THR A 13 -20.78 -27.36 25.42
CA THR A 13 -21.20 -27.45 26.83
C THR A 13 -20.66 -26.31 27.71
N THR A 14 -19.75 -25.48 27.19
CA THR A 14 -19.17 -24.34 27.92
C THR A 14 -20.24 -23.29 28.21
N LYS A 15 -20.32 -22.81 29.46
CA LYS A 15 -21.23 -21.72 29.86
C LYS A 15 -20.60 -20.32 29.78
N PHE A 16 -19.28 -20.22 29.89
CA PHE A 16 -18.51 -18.97 29.82
C PHE A 16 -17.17 -19.21 29.13
N CYS A 17 -16.75 -18.33 28.22
CA CYS A 17 -15.49 -18.42 27.50
C CYS A 17 -14.32 -18.29 28.47
N LYS A 18 -13.45 -19.30 28.54
CA LYS A 18 -12.26 -19.27 29.41
C LYS A 18 -11.23 -18.19 29.04
N ASN A 19 -11.29 -17.66 27.81
CA ASN A 19 -10.32 -16.69 27.30
C ASN A 19 -10.72 -15.22 27.53
N CYS A 20 -12.03 -14.91 27.57
CA CYS A 20 -12.52 -13.53 27.69
C CYS A 20 -13.72 -13.36 28.64
N GLY A 21 -14.04 -14.38 29.45
CA GLY A 21 -15.13 -14.36 30.43
C GLY A 21 -16.57 -14.34 29.86
N SER A 22 -16.76 -14.04 28.57
CA SER A 22 -18.08 -13.87 27.96
C SER A 22 -19.00 -15.09 28.13
N LYS A 23 -20.29 -14.85 28.41
CA LYS A 23 -21.28 -15.92 28.55
C LYS A 23 -21.59 -16.55 27.19
N VAL A 24 -21.52 -17.88 27.12
CA VAL A 24 -21.73 -18.66 25.90
C VAL A 24 -23.20 -19.06 25.79
N VAL A 25 -23.81 -18.77 24.63
CA VAL A 25 -25.25 -18.96 24.36
C VAL A 25 -25.43 -20.04 23.28
N LYS A 26 -26.40 -20.94 23.45
CA LYS A 26 -26.54 -22.13 22.58
C LYS A 26 -27.11 -21.77 21.21
N LYS A 27 -26.82 -22.60 20.19
CA LYS A 27 -27.27 -22.38 18.81
C LYS A 27 -28.80 -22.30 18.68
N SER A 28 -29.55 -22.99 19.54
CA SER A 28 -31.02 -22.96 19.63
C SER A 28 -31.62 -21.65 20.15
N GLU A 29 -30.80 -20.76 20.72
CA GLU A 29 -31.21 -19.48 21.31
C GLU A 29 -30.79 -18.29 20.41
N ARG A 30 -30.34 -18.55 19.17
CA ARG A 30 -29.76 -17.55 18.24
C ARG A 30 -30.78 -16.96 17.26
N SER A 31 -32.03 -16.76 17.67
CA SER A 31 -33.02 -16.03 16.87
C SER A 31 -32.81 -14.52 17.01
N ASN A 32 -32.35 -13.90 15.93
CA ASN A 32 -32.38 -12.47 15.60
C ASN A 32 -31.68 -11.48 16.56
N GLY A 33 -30.53 -10.95 16.12
CA GLY A 33 -30.13 -9.53 16.20
C GLY A 33 -29.93 -8.80 17.54
N LEU A 34 -30.34 -9.35 18.69
CA LEU A 34 -30.53 -8.58 19.93
C LEU A 34 -29.26 -8.30 20.77
N TYR A 35 -28.20 -7.80 20.15
CA TYR A 35 -27.00 -7.27 20.82
C TYR A 35 -26.58 -5.93 20.22
N CYS A 36 -26.22 -4.96 21.07
CA CYS A 36 -25.77 -3.65 20.60
C CYS A 36 -24.40 -3.73 19.94
N LYS A 37 -24.31 -3.40 18.65
CA LYS A 37 -23.05 -3.40 17.88
C LYS A 37 -21.95 -2.53 18.54
N LYS A 38 -22.31 -1.43 19.22
CA LYS A 38 -21.37 -0.49 19.87
C LYS A 38 -20.83 -0.94 21.23
N CYS A 39 -21.57 -1.72 22.02
CA CYS A 39 -21.15 -2.05 23.40
C CYS A 39 -21.42 -3.51 23.84
N GLY A 40 -21.81 -4.39 22.93
CA GLY A 40 -22.03 -5.83 23.18
C GLY A 40 -23.18 -6.17 24.14
N LYS A 41 -23.82 -5.19 24.78
CA LYS A 41 -24.92 -5.43 25.73
C LYS A 41 -26.15 -5.97 25.00
N SER A 42 -26.78 -7.01 25.57
CA SER A 42 -28.04 -7.57 25.08
C SER A 42 -29.13 -6.50 25.02
N LEU A 43 -29.72 -6.34 23.85
CA LEU A 43 -30.88 -5.49 23.63
C LEU A 43 -32.14 -6.22 24.10
N LYS A 44 -33.14 -5.47 24.59
CA LYS A 44 -34.48 -6.04 24.77
C LYS A 44 -35.15 -6.17 23.41
N GLU A 45 -36.00 -7.17 23.26
CA GLU A 45 -36.86 -7.29 22.08
C GLU A 45 -37.58 -5.96 21.82
N ASN A 46 -37.56 -5.51 20.57
CA ASN A 46 -38.07 -4.22 20.11
C ASN A 46 -37.41 -2.92 20.67
N ALA A 47 -36.28 -2.99 21.38
CA ALA A 47 -35.55 -1.79 21.83
C ALA A 47 -35.21 -0.84 20.68
N VAL A 48 -35.45 0.47 20.88
CA VAL A 48 -35.13 1.56 19.92
C VAL A 48 -33.78 2.21 20.22
N PHE A 49 -33.31 2.11 21.46
CA PHE A 49 -32.01 2.59 21.93
C PHE A 49 -31.37 1.53 22.83
N CYS A 50 -30.04 1.47 22.83
CA CYS A 50 -29.28 0.64 23.75
C CYS A 50 -29.29 1.26 25.15
N GLY A 51 -30.08 0.67 26.07
CA GLY A 51 -30.06 1.00 27.50
C GLY A 51 -28.74 0.67 28.25
N GLY A 52 -27.63 0.57 27.52
CA GLY A 52 -26.27 0.41 28.04
C GLY A 52 -25.27 1.46 27.55
N CYS A 53 -25.52 2.12 26.42
CA CYS A 53 -24.61 3.14 25.84
C CYS A 53 -25.33 4.27 25.08
N GLY A 54 -26.67 4.33 25.11
CA GLY A 54 -27.47 5.34 24.43
C GLY A 54 -27.67 5.13 22.93
N GLU A 55 -26.90 4.26 22.29
CA GLU A 55 -26.86 4.13 20.82
C GLU A 55 -28.22 3.71 20.21
N LYS A 56 -28.57 4.28 19.05
CA LYS A 56 -29.82 3.93 18.34
C LYS A 56 -29.77 2.50 17.77
N VAL A 57 -30.92 1.84 17.79
CA VAL A 57 -31.11 0.48 17.27
C VAL A 57 -32.06 0.56 16.09
N ILE A 58 -31.48 0.57 14.89
CA ILE A 58 -32.21 0.46 13.61
C ILE A 58 -32.58 -1.03 13.41
N LYS A 59 -33.80 -1.30 12.92
CA LYS A 59 -34.30 -2.66 12.63
C LYS A 59 -34.38 -2.86 11.12
N GLU A 60 -33.97 -4.04 10.59
CA GLU A 60 -34.09 -4.33 9.15
C GLU A 60 -35.51 -4.10 8.58
N GLN A 61 -36.57 -4.37 9.36
CA GLN A 61 -37.97 -4.32 8.90
C GLN A 61 -38.55 -2.92 8.69
N GLU A 62 -37.75 -1.86 8.81
CA GLU A 62 -38.16 -0.47 8.48
C GLU A 62 -37.54 0.05 7.18
N VAL A 63 -36.59 -0.69 6.59
CA VAL A 63 -35.95 -0.34 5.30
C VAL A 63 -36.91 -0.53 4.11
N GLU A 64 -37.68 -1.62 4.11
CA GLU A 64 -38.53 -2.01 2.97
C GLU A 64 -39.67 -1.00 2.68
N LYS A 65 -40.10 -0.19 3.66
CA LYS A 65 -41.24 0.73 3.51
C LYS A 65 -40.90 2.14 3.01
N ILE A 66 -39.62 2.47 2.86
CA ILE A 66 -39.19 3.79 2.39
C ILE A 66 -39.07 3.81 0.85
N VAL A 67 -38.92 2.64 0.22
CA VAL A 67 -38.64 2.50 -1.22
C VAL A 67 -39.88 2.68 -2.12
N GLU A 68 -41.08 2.38 -1.63
CA GLU A 68 -42.27 2.21 -2.49
C GLU A 68 -43.06 3.52 -2.79
N ASN A 69 -42.76 4.65 -2.15
CA ASN A 69 -43.63 5.84 -2.25
C ASN A 69 -42.90 7.20 -2.30
N THR A 70 -41.95 7.37 -3.23
CA THR A 70 -41.48 8.69 -3.67
C THR A 70 -41.41 8.74 -5.19
N GLU A 71 -42.52 9.11 -5.83
CA GLU A 71 -42.60 9.33 -7.27
C GLU A 71 -41.70 10.52 -7.68
N VAL A 72 -40.98 10.38 -8.79
CA VAL A 72 -39.86 11.28 -9.12
C VAL A 72 -40.34 12.64 -9.65
N LYS A 73 -39.92 13.71 -8.98
CA LYS A 73 -39.71 15.02 -9.63
C LYS A 73 -38.25 15.43 -9.48
N ALA A 74 -37.55 15.47 -10.62
CA ALA A 74 -36.13 15.77 -10.68
C ALA A 74 -35.82 17.27 -10.48
N PRO A 75 -34.69 17.59 -9.84
CA PRO A 75 -33.84 18.72 -10.20
C PRO A 75 -32.80 18.30 -11.25
N VAL A 76 -32.32 19.27 -12.02
CA VAL A 76 -31.47 19.07 -13.21
C VAL A 76 -30.01 18.74 -12.87
N ALA A 77 -29.46 17.78 -13.63
CA ALA A 77 -28.06 17.46 -13.95
C ALA A 77 -26.90 18.01 -13.08
N ALA A 78 -26.06 17.07 -12.62
CA ALA A 78 -24.61 17.22 -12.53
C ALA A 78 -23.96 15.86 -12.91
N PRO A 79 -22.89 15.82 -13.73
CA PRO A 79 -22.27 14.56 -14.12
C PRO A 79 -21.36 14.03 -13.00
N SER A 80 -21.47 12.73 -12.68
CA SER A 80 -20.55 12.03 -11.79
C SER A 80 -20.19 10.68 -12.39
N ALA A 81 -18.92 10.48 -12.72
CA ALA A 81 -18.41 9.19 -13.16
C ALA A 81 -18.52 8.15 -12.02
N THR A 82 -18.71 6.90 -12.40
CA THR A 82 -18.73 5.75 -11.48
C THR A 82 -17.58 4.82 -11.89
N PRO A 83 -16.54 4.65 -11.06
CA PRO A 83 -15.34 3.92 -11.45
C PRO A 83 -15.62 2.41 -11.61
N THR A 84 -14.98 1.80 -12.60
CA THR A 84 -15.22 0.42 -12.99
C THR A 84 -14.28 -0.57 -12.28
N ILE A 85 -14.79 -1.30 -11.29
CA ILE A 85 -14.02 -2.33 -10.55
C ILE A 85 -13.87 -3.60 -11.40
N THR A 86 -12.63 -4.06 -11.65
CA THR A 86 -12.36 -5.34 -12.35
C THR A 86 -11.39 -6.25 -11.57
N PRO A 87 -11.87 -7.33 -10.91
CA PRO A 87 -11.02 -8.22 -10.12
C PRO A 87 -10.16 -9.14 -11.01
N LYS A 88 -8.96 -8.69 -11.33
CA LYS A 88 -7.98 -9.37 -12.19
C LYS A 88 -7.06 -10.30 -11.37
N LYS A 89 -7.34 -11.61 -11.39
CA LYS A 89 -6.53 -12.61 -10.65
C LYS A 89 -5.04 -12.60 -11.06
N PRO A 90 -4.10 -12.74 -10.11
CA PRO A 90 -2.67 -12.63 -10.39
C PRO A 90 -2.16 -13.72 -11.34
N LYS A 91 -1.34 -13.32 -12.32
CA LYS A 91 -0.67 -14.25 -13.25
C LYS A 91 0.47 -14.95 -12.53
N LYS A 92 0.29 -16.25 -12.23
CA LYS A 92 1.32 -17.11 -11.62
C LYS A 92 2.66 -17.02 -12.39
N LYS A 93 3.70 -16.51 -11.73
CA LYS A 93 5.07 -16.39 -12.27
C LYS A 93 5.69 -17.78 -12.48
N ASN A 94 6.11 -18.08 -13.71
CA ASN A 94 6.62 -19.40 -14.08
C ASN A 94 8.11 -19.55 -13.76
N ASN A 95 8.45 -19.76 -12.48
CA ASN A 95 9.84 -19.87 -11.99
C ASN A 95 10.69 -20.94 -12.72
N GLY A 96 10.07 -21.91 -13.39
CA GLY A 96 10.76 -22.88 -14.25
C GLY A 96 11.55 -22.28 -15.42
N LEU A 97 11.17 -21.09 -15.93
CA LEU A 97 11.96 -20.42 -16.98
C LEU A 97 13.35 -20.03 -16.47
N ILE A 98 13.42 -19.46 -15.26
CA ILE A 98 14.67 -19.01 -14.62
C ILE A 98 15.58 -20.21 -14.33
N VAL A 99 15.03 -21.30 -13.79
CA VAL A 99 15.80 -22.54 -13.54
C VAL A 99 16.34 -23.12 -14.87
N THR A 100 15.55 -23.09 -15.94
CA THR A 100 15.98 -23.58 -17.26
C THR A 100 17.13 -22.73 -17.83
N LEU A 101 17.03 -21.39 -17.72
CA LEU A 101 18.09 -20.47 -18.16
C LEU A 101 19.37 -20.63 -17.33
N ILE A 102 19.28 -20.82 -16.01
CA ILE A 102 20.44 -21.10 -15.15
C ILE A 102 21.12 -22.41 -15.54
N VAL A 103 20.36 -23.48 -15.77
CA VAL A 103 20.93 -24.77 -16.22
C VAL A 103 21.64 -24.64 -17.57
N ILE A 104 21.04 -23.92 -18.54
CA ILE A 104 21.68 -23.65 -19.84
C ILE A 104 22.96 -22.82 -19.65
N LEU A 105 22.95 -21.77 -18.82
CA LEU A 105 24.12 -20.95 -18.54
C LEU A 105 25.26 -21.77 -17.91
N CYS A 106 24.96 -22.62 -16.92
CA CYS A 106 25.94 -23.50 -16.30
C CYS A 106 26.53 -24.51 -17.30
N LEU A 107 25.73 -25.05 -18.23
CA LEU A 107 26.22 -25.93 -19.29
C LEU A 107 27.14 -25.19 -20.26
N VAL A 108 26.78 -23.96 -20.68
CA VAL A 108 27.63 -23.13 -21.55
C VAL A 108 28.95 -22.78 -20.86
N VAL A 109 28.92 -22.34 -19.59
CA VAL A 109 30.14 -22.05 -18.82
C VAL A 109 31.02 -23.30 -18.65
N GLY A 110 30.41 -24.46 -18.40
CA GLY A 110 31.14 -25.74 -18.34
C GLY A 110 31.81 -26.14 -19.66
N ILE A 111 31.13 -25.92 -20.79
CA ILE A 111 31.69 -26.15 -22.13
C ILE A 111 32.84 -25.17 -22.41
N CYS A 112 32.66 -23.87 -22.12
CA CYS A 112 33.72 -22.87 -22.29
C CYS A 112 34.96 -23.19 -21.44
N ALA A 113 34.78 -23.55 -20.16
CA ALA A 113 35.89 -23.97 -19.29
C ALA A 113 36.58 -25.23 -19.81
N GLY A 114 35.81 -26.22 -20.28
CA GLY A 114 36.35 -27.43 -20.90
C GLY A 114 37.17 -27.15 -22.17
N LEU A 115 36.72 -26.23 -23.02
CA LEU A 115 37.45 -25.80 -24.22
C LEU A 115 38.72 -25.02 -23.88
N VAL A 116 38.72 -24.16 -22.85
CA VAL A 116 39.95 -23.50 -22.38
C VAL A 116 40.95 -24.51 -21.83
N VAL A 117 40.53 -25.45 -20.99
CA VAL A 117 41.40 -26.51 -20.47
C VAL A 117 41.94 -27.39 -21.59
N TYR A 118 41.10 -27.76 -22.56
CA TYR A 118 41.53 -28.50 -23.75
C TYR A 118 42.62 -27.75 -24.54
N SER A 119 42.42 -26.45 -24.81
CA SER A 119 43.42 -25.62 -25.50
C SER A 119 44.73 -25.51 -24.73
N LEU A 120 44.68 -25.39 -23.39
CA LEU A 120 45.88 -25.37 -22.55
C LEU A 120 46.61 -26.73 -22.51
N MET A 121 45.88 -27.84 -22.57
CA MET A 121 46.46 -29.19 -22.60
C MET A 121 46.97 -29.62 -23.99
N ASN A 122 46.42 -29.04 -25.06
CA ASN A 122 46.84 -29.30 -26.45
C ASN A 122 48.00 -28.39 -26.91
N ASN A 123 48.35 -27.35 -26.15
CA ASN A 123 49.56 -26.54 -26.36
C ASN A 123 50.77 -27.19 -25.68
N ASN A 124 51.23 -28.31 -26.26
CA ASN A 124 52.49 -28.97 -25.90
C ASN A 124 53.28 -29.29 -27.18
N ASP A 125 53.87 -28.26 -27.81
CA ASP A 125 54.99 -28.40 -28.73
C ASP A 125 55.84 -27.11 -28.74
N ASP A 126 56.90 -27.17 -27.94
CA ASP A 126 58.26 -26.61 -28.11
C ASP A 126 58.55 -25.11 -28.41
N SER A 127 59.63 -24.65 -27.76
CA SER A 127 60.55 -23.56 -28.13
C SER A 127 60.02 -22.11 -28.28
N SER A 128 60.31 -21.31 -27.25
CA SER A 128 60.39 -19.85 -27.32
C SER A 128 61.66 -19.34 -26.63
N ASP A 129 62.69 -18.99 -27.42
CA ASP A 129 63.89 -18.27 -26.97
C ASP A 129 63.94 -16.90 -27.67
N ASP A 130 63.83 -15.81 -26.90
CA ASP A 130 64.66 -14.60 -27.06
C ASP A 130 64.66 -13.79 -25.75
N ASP A 131 65.76 -13.07 -25.48
CA ASP A 131 66.06 -12.38 -24.22
C ASP A 131 65.69 -10.89 -24.25
N THR A 132 65.55 -10.25 -23.07
CA THR A 132 66.43 -9.12 -22.65
C THR A 132 65.88 -8.29 -21.48
N SER A 133 66.79 -7.96 -20.55
CA SER A 133 66.63 -7.24 -19.30
C SER A 133 66.24 -5.74 -19.35
N THR A 134 65.41 -5.34 -18.39
CA THR A 134 65.54 -4.20 -17.45
C THR A 134 66.55 -3.06 -17.73
N SER A 135 66.07 -1.80 -17.71
CA SER A 135 66.68 -0.65 -16.97
C SER A 135 65.74 0.58 -16.92
N GLN A 136 66.03 1.56 -16.04
CA GLN A 136 65.18 2.74 -15.73
C GLN A 136 65.90 4.09 -15.97
N SER A 137 65.12 5.14 -16.31
CA SER A 137 65.34 6.59 -16.03
C SER A 137 64.13 7.38 -16.61
N ASP A 138 63.36 8.18 -15.86
CA ASP A 138 63.60 9.58 -15.42
C ASP A 138 63.67 10.60 -16.59
N THR A 139 62.98 11.76 -16.64
CA THR A 139 61.82 12.37 -15.90
C THR A 139 60.94 13.16 -16.94
N ASN A 140 60.21 14.29 -16.79
CA ASN A 140 59.96 15.34 -15.77
C ASN A 140 58.65 16.14 -16.09
N ASP A 141 58.34 17.19 -15.28
CA ASP A 141 57.44 18.35 -15.53
C ASP A 141 55.90 18.15 -15.61
N ASP A 142 55.03 19.03 -15.06
CA ASP A 142 55.18 19.94 -13.90
C ASP A 142 53.81 20.29 -13.23
N LYS A 143 53.91 20.83 -12.02
CA LYS A 143 52.98 21.44 -11.03
C LYS A 143 51.82 22.30 -11.61
N SER A 144 50.65 22.38 -10.98
CA SER A 144 50.39 23.27 -9.82
C SER A 144 49.04 23.05 -9.09
N LYS A 145 48.84 23.76 -7.96
CA LYS A 145 47.70 23.77 -7.03
C LYS A 145 47.21 25.22 -6.78
N GLU A 146 46.32 25.38 -5.79
CA GLU A 146 45.84 26.63 -5.13
C GLU A 146 44.53 27.22 -5.72
N ASP A 147 43.56 27.75 -4.96
CA ASP A 147 43.17 27.54 -3.53
C ASP A 147 41.70 28.04 -3.31
N GLU A 148 41.22 28.14 -2.06
CA GLU A 148 39.82 28.43 -1.68
C GLU A 148 39.38 29.93 -1.65
N GLU A 149 38.11 30.12 -1.27
CA GLU A 149 37.36 31.33 -0.84
C GLU A 149 36.52 32.08 -1.89
N ASN A 150 35.25 32.30 -1.52
CA ASN A 150 34.39 33.35 -2.05
C ASN A 150 33.48 33.89 -0.93
N LYS A 151 32.97 35.11 -1.09
CA LYS A 151 32.49 35.98 0.00
C LYS A 151 31.07 36.47 -0.21
N GLU A 152 30.35 36.71 0.88
CA GLU A 152 29.05 37.39 0.91
C GLU A 152 29.15 38.85 0.39
N GLU A 153 28.13 39.36 -0.32
CA GLU A 153 27.28 40.44 0.22
C GLU A 153 25.92 40.59 -0.51
N ASN A 154 24.95 41.07 0.28
CA ASN A 154 23.53 41.42 0.08
C ASN A 154 23.16 42.38 -1.09
N GLY A 155 21.88 42.41 -1.49
CA GLY A 155 21.29 43.55 -2.24
C GLY A 155 20.06 43.25 -3.12
N GLU A 156 18.88 43.78 -2.76
CA GLU A 156 17.63 43.67 -3.55
C GLU A 156 17.50 44.74 -4.66
N THR A 157 16.85 44.44 -5.79
CA THR A 157 15.68 45.21 -6.30
C THR A 157 15.03 44.55 -7.53
N ASN A 158 13.69 44.48 -7.50
CA ASN A 158 12.78 44.27 -8.63
C ASN A 158 12.22 45.66 -9.04
N PRO A 159 11.66 45.91 -10.26
CA PRO A 159 10.43 45.22 -10.69
C PRO A 159 10.12 45.10 -12.22
N ASP A 160 8.91 44.56 -12.47
CA ASP A 160 8.01 44.68 -13.64
C ASP A 160 8.22 43.84 -14.92
N ASP A 161 7.23 42.96 -15.14
CA ASP A 161 6.49 42.61 -16.37
C ASP A 161 7.20 42.11 -17.67
N GLU A 162 7.09 40.79 -17.92
CA GLU A 162 6.64 40.26 -19.22
C GLU A 162 5.57 39.16 -19.00
N ASP A 163 4.51 39.14 -19.83
CA ASP A 163 3.34 38.26 -19.66
C ASP A 163 3.60 36.79 -20.05
N GLU A 164 3.70 35.87 -19.08
CA GLU A 164 3.48 34.45 -19.37
C GLU A 164 1.98 34.15 -19.52
N LYS A 165 1.60 33.65 -20.71
CA LYS A 165 0.25 33.14 -20.95
C LYS A 165 -0.02 31.92 -20.09
N SER A 166 -1.13 31.95 -19.37
CA SER A 166 -1.82 30.74 -18.97
C SER A 166 -2.57 30.19 -20.20
N ASP A 167 -2.06 29.12 -20.79
CA ASP A 167 -2.84 28.34 -21.75
C ASP A 167 -3.95 27.60 -20.98
N ASP A 168 -5.21 27.89 -21.32
CA ASP A 168 -6.42 27.36 -20.69
C ASP A 168 -6.69 25.91 -21.13
N GLU A 169 -5.79 24.99 -20.77
CA GLU A 169 -6.03 23.56 -20.98
C GLU A 169 -7.21 23.10 -20.13
N THR A 170 -8.34 22.85 -20.82
CA THR A 170 -9.57 22.36 -20.19
C THR A 170 -9.29 21.00 -19.53
N PRO A 171 -9.58 20.80 -18.23
CA PRO A 171 -9.18 19.59 -17.53
C PRO A 171 -9.72 18.32 -18.20
N LYS A 172 -8.81 17.51 -18.75
CA LYS A 172 -9.17 16.23 -19.36
C LYS A 172 -9.89 15.35 -18.35
N LYS A 173 -10.88 14.61 -18.85
CA LYS A 173 -11.65 13.66 -18.06
C LYS A 173 -10.89 12.34 -17.97
N VAL A 174 -10.80 11.79 -16.76
CA VAL A 174 -10.03 10.59 -16.44
C VAL A 174 -10.93 9.57 -15.75
N GLU A 175 -10.77 8.27 -16.03
CA GLU A 175 -11.39 7.18 -15.28
C GLU A 175 -10.33 6.33 -14.56
N SER A 176 -10.42 6.24 -13.23
CA SER A 176 -9.60 5.34 -12.40
C SER A 176 -10.14 3.91 -12.40
N THR A 177 -9.23 2.95 -12.55
CA THR A 177 -9.48 1.51 -12.39
C THR A 177 -8.57 0.93 -11.30
N TYR A 178 -9.09 0.00 -10.49
CA TYR A 178 -8.40 -0.55 -9.33
C TYR A 178 -8.22 -2.07 -9.43
N SER A 179 -7.03 -2.57 -9.08
CA SER A 179 -6.68 -4.00 -9.02
C SER A 179 -6.09 -4.37 -7.66
N CYS A 180 -6.68 -5.37 -6.99
CA CYS A 180 -6.26 -5.81 -5.65
C CYS A 180 -5.36 -7.05 -5.69
N TYR A 181 -4.30 -7.04 -4.87
CA TYR A 181 -3.32 -8.11 -4.72
C TYR A 181 -3.15 -8.43 -3.23
N LYS A 182 -3.61 -9.62 -2.82
CA LYS A 182 -3.48 -10.09 -1.43
C LYS A 182 -2.20 -10.91 -1.26
N GLU A 183 -1.09 -10.19 -1.16
CA GLU A 183 0.26 -10.75 -1.01
C GLU A 183 1.00 -9.98 0.10
N ASP A 184 1.81 -10.69 0.90
CA ASP A 184 2.56 -10.11 2.03
C ASP A 184 3.82 -9.37 1.54
N LEU A 185 3.60 -8.32 0.75
CA LEU A 185 4.62 -7.45 0.17
C LEU A 185 4.97 -6.30 1.11
N THR A 186 6.23 -5.88 1.11
CA THR A 186 6.64 -4.59 1.65
C THR A 186 6.09 -3.42 0.82
N TRP A 187 6.05 -2.19 1.37
CA TRP A 187 5.59 -1.02 0.60
C TRP A 187 6.41 -0.85 -0.69
N ARG A 188 7.72 -1.06 -0.63
CA ARG A 188 8.62 -0.97 -1.79
C ARG A 188 8.30 -2.01 -2.87
N GLU A 189 8.06 -3.27 -2.49
CA GLU A 189 7.69 -4.32 -3.43
C GLU A 189 6.29 -4.10 -4.02
N ALA A 190 5.33 -3.63 -3.22
CA ALA A 190 4.01 -3.22 -3.69
C ALA A 190 4.08 -2.06 -4.71
N ASN A 191 4.97 -1.10 -4.46
CA ASN A 191 5.21 0.07 -5.32
C ASN A 191 5.94 -0.31 -6.62
N ASP A 192 6.84 -1.29 -6.59
CA ASP A 192 7.50 -1.78 -7.80
C ASP A 192 6.57 -2.70 -8.61
N LEU A 193 5.72 -3.50 -7.96
CA LEU A 193 4.61 -4.23 -8.59
C LEU A 193 3.61 -3.28 -9.28
N ALA A 194 3.30 -2.14 -8.66
CA ALA A 194 2.43 -1.13 -9.25
C ALA A 194 2.98 -0.60 -10.58
N LYS A 195 4.27 -0.25 -10.63
CA LYS A 195 4.95 0.17 -11.86
C LYS A 195 5.00 -0.94 -12.91
N ASP A 196 5.27 -2.18 -12.52
CA ASP A 196 5.32 -3.34 -13.42
C ASP A 196 3.96 -3.63 -14.08
N GLU A 197 2.85 -3.32 -13.40
CA GLU A 197 1.51 -3.35 -13.98
C GLU A 197 1.15 -2.08 -14.76
N GLY A 198 1.97 -1.02 -14.72
CA GLY A 198 1.72 0.26 -15.40
C GLY A 198 0.78 1.20 -14.64
N GLY A 199 0.89 1.25 -13.31
CA GLY A 199 0.11 2.12 -12.43
C GLY A 199 0.89 2.53 -11.18
N TYR A 200 0.17 2.92 -10.14
CA TYR A 200 0.71 3.30 -8.83
C TYR A 200 -0.07 2.61 -7.70
N ILE A 201 0.50 2.52 -6.48
CA ILE A 201 -0.30 2.14 -5.31
C ILE A 201 -1.33 3.27 -5.11
N VAL A 202 -2.60 2.91 -4.90
CA VAL A 202 -3.76 3.81 -4.91
C VAL A 202 -3.54 5.16 -4.20
N SER A 203 -3.99 6.22 -4.87
CA SER A 203 -4.08 7.57 -4.33
C SER A 203 -5.44 7.80 -3.68
N ILE A 204 -5.50 8.51 -2.55
CA ILE A 204 -6.77 8.85 -1.91
C ILE A 204 -7.02 10.36 -2.01
N ASN A 205 -7.79 10.73 -3.03
CA ASN A 205 -8.25 12.07 -3.33
C ASN A 205 -9.62 12.39 -2.70
N SER A 206 -10.41 11.37 -2.30
CA SER A 206 -11.72 11.58 -1.67
C SER A 206 -12.15 10.49 -0.68
N LYS A 207 -13.14 10.80 0.18
CA LYS A 207 -13.79 9.78 1.03
C LYS A 207 -14.49 8.69 0.21
N LYS A 208 -15.16 9.04 -0.90
CA LYS A 208 -15.90 8.08 -1.75
C LYS A 208 -14.96 7.00 -2.31
N GLU A 209 -13.76 7.41 -2.68
CA GLU A 209 -12.67 6.56 -3.15
C GLU A 209 -12.05 5.73 -2.03
N PHE A 210 -11.79 6.33 -0.86
CA PHE A 210 -11.34 5.59 0.31
C PHE A 210 -12.33 4.48 0.71
N ASP A 211 -13.63 4.81 0.78
CA ASP A 211 -14.70 3.86 1.05
C ASP A 211 -14.67 2.69 0.04
N LEU A 212 -14.53 2.99 -1.25
CA LEU A 212 -14.49 2.00 -2.33
C LEU A 212 -13.29 1.04 -2.21
N VAL A 213 -12.08 1.53 -1.90
CA VAL A 213 -10.92 0.64 -1.74
C VAL A 213 -10.90 -0.10 -0.40
N CYS A 214 -11.56 0.44 0.62
CA CYS A 214 -11.86 -0.26 1.86
C CYS A 214 -12.81 -1.45 1.64
N ASP A 215 -13.88 -1.26 0.84
CA ASP A 215 -14.80 -2.34 0.47
C ASP A 215 -14.07 -3.45 -0.31
N ILE A 216 -13.23 -3.09 -1.29
CA ILE A 216 -12.36 -4.03 -2.02
C ILE A 216 -11.45 -4.83 -1.06
N ALA A 217 -10.86 -4.15 -0.07
CA ALA A 217 -9.99 -4.81 0.90
C ALA A 217 -10.75 -5.76 1.84
N ASP A 218 -11.96 -5.41 2.29
CA ASP A 218 -12.77 -6.28 3.15
C ASP A 218 -13.34 -7.50 2.41
N ASP A 219 -13.71 -7.38 1.13
CA ASP A 219 -14.18 -8.51 0.30
C ASP A 219 -13.09 -9.57 0.10
N GLU A 220 -11.84 -9.16 -0.14
CA GLU A 220 -10.67 -10.06 -0.17
C GLU A 220 -10.22 -10.49 1.24
N GLY A 221 -10.83 -9.96 2.31
CA GLY A 221 -10.50 -10.28 3.71
C GLY A 221 -9.09 -9.84 4.12
N ILE A 222 -8.63 -8.72 3.55
CA ILE A 222 -7.40 -8.00 3.93
C ILE A 222 -7.65 -7.28 5.27
N LYS A 223 -6.59 -6.94 6.00
CA LYS A 223 -6.66 -6.10 7.22
C LYS A 223 -5.69 -4.93 7.23
N VAL A 224 -4.71 -4.91 6.33
CA VAL A 224 -3.91 -3.73 5.99
C VAL A 224 -3.67 -3.67 4.50
N PHE A 225 -3.70 -2.49 3.90
CA PHE A 225 -3.22 -2.29 2.54
C PHE A 225 -2.36 -1.05 2.42
N TRP A 226 -1.35 -1.11 1.56
CA TRP A 226 -0.49 0.05 1.29
C TRP A 226 -1.26 1.15 0.57
N LEU A 227 -0.96 2.40 0.92
CA LEU A 227 -1.43 3.60 0.23
C LEU A 227 -0.26 4.24 -0.52
N GLY A 228 -0.56 4.99 -1.59
CA GLY A 228 0.42 5.54 -2.52
C GLY A 228 1.36 6.62 -2.01
N SER A 229 1.59 6.76 -0.70
CA SER A 229 2.44 7.82 -0.15
C SER A 229 3.55 7.30 0.76
N LYS A 230 4.59 8.12 0.87
CA LYS A 230 5.74 7.96 1.75
C LYS A 230 6.41 9.32 1.95
N ILE A 231 7.11 9.48 3.06
CA ILE A 231 7.94 10.64 3.40
C ILE A 231 9.43 10.26 3.37
N ARG A 232 10.33 11.24 3.51
CA ARG A 232 11.71 10.97 3.94
C ARG A 232 11.79 11.12 5.46
N LEU A 233 12.83 10.55 6.06
CA LEU A 233 13.11 10.71 7.48
C LEU A 233 13.31 12.20 7.82
N GLY A 234 12.38 12.78 8.58
CA GLY A 234 12.38 14.19 8.97
C GLY A 234 11.50 15.12 8.11
N ASP A 235 10.87 14.64 7.04
CA ASP A 235 9.81 15.39 6.33
C ASP A 235 8.48 15.29 7.11
N SER A 236 7.57 16.26 6.95
CA SER A 236 6.19 16.17 7.51
C SER A 236 5.25 15.39 6.60
N TRP A 237 4.29 14.67 7.18
CA TRP A 237 3.16 14.10 6.45
C TRP A 237 2.22 15.16 5.84
N ASP A 238 2.26 16.43 6.29
CA ASP A 238 1.51 17.54 5.68
C ASP A 238 2.02 17.93 4.27
N ASP A 239 3.32 17.74 4.02
CA ASP A 239 3.98 18.01 2.74
C ASP A 239 4.00 16.77 1.81
N ALA A 240 3.48 15.64 2.30
CA ALA A 240 3.49 14.38 1.59
C ALA A 240 2.65 14.40 0.30
N LYS A 241 3.05 13.53 -0.63
CA LYS A 241 2.44 13.38 -1.95
C LYS A 241 2.03 11.95 -2.22
N TRP A 242 1.01 11.80 -3.05
CA TRP A 242 0.66 10.54 -3.67
C TRP A 242 1.69 10.15 -4.75
N SER A 243 1.67 8.89 -5.20
CA SER A 243 2.66 8.35 -6.14
C SER A 243 2.46 8.83 -7.58
N ASP A 244 1.27 9.35 -7.89
CA ASP A 244 0.97 10.17 -9.07
C ASP A 244 1.59 11.59 -9.00
N GLY A 245 2.15 11.99 -7.84
CA GLY A 245 2.74 13.31 -7.60
C GLY A 245 1.77 14.39 -7.11
N THR A 246 0.48 14.07 -6.96
CA THR A 246 -0.55 14.96 -6.41
C THR A 246 -0.40 15.15 -4.90
N LYS A 247 -0.98 16.23 -4.37
CA LYS A 247 -1.00 16.50 -2.92
C LYS A 247 -2.09 15.67 -2.24
N ILE A 248 -1.80 15.17 -1.04
CA ILE A 248 -2.83 14.56 -0.18
C ILE A 248 -3.87 15.62 0.20
N LYS A 249 -5.15 15.34 -0.06
CA LYS A 249 -6.29 16.23 0.25
C LYS A 249 -7.30 15.60 1.22
N TYR A 250 -7.22 14.28 1.38
CA TYR A 250 -8.07 13.50 2.27
C TYR A 250 -7.19 12.59 3.12
N THR A 251 -7.40 12.63 4.43
CA THR A 251 -6.81 11.69 5.39
C THR A 251 -7.89 11.18 6.34
N LYS A 252 -7.66 10.00 6.89
CA LYS A 252 -8.46 9.43 7.99
C LYS A 252 -7.54 8.77 9.01
N TRP A 253 -6.56 9.54 9.51
CA TRP A 253 -5.62 9.11 10.55
C TRP A 253 -6.34 8.45 11.73
N PHE A 254 -5.75 7.39 12.26
CA PHE A 254 -6.28 6.77 13.47
C PHE A 254 -6.04 7.67 14.69
N LYS A 255 -7.02 7.70 15.59
CA LYS A 255 -6.95 8.50 16.81
C LYS A 255 -7.82 7.91 17.92
N THR A 256 -7.30 7.95 19.13
CA THR A 256 -7.96 7.62 20.40
C THR A 256 -7.68 8.73 21.42
N ASP A 257 -7.99 8.51 22.70
CA ASP A 257 -7.60 9.42 23.77
C ASP A 257 -6.09 9.30 24.14
N ASP A 258 -5.44 8.18 23.79
CA ASP A 258 -4.05 7.85 24.17
C ASP A 258 -3.07 7.80 22.97
N VAL A 259 -3.56 7.74 21.74
CA VAL A 259 -2.79 7.56 20.48
C VAL A 259 -3.35 8.48 19.39
N GLU A 260 -2.48 9.13 18.62
CA GLU A 260 -2.80 9.97 17.46
C GLU A 260 -1.75 9.75 16.37
N GLU A 261 -2.17 9.20 15.23
CA GLU A 261 -1.33 9.00 14.05
C GLU A 261 -1.17 10.31 13.26
N PRO A 262 -0.05 10.54 12.54
CA PRO A 262 1.11 9.66 12.39
C PRO A 262 2.09 9.69 13.57
N THR A 263 2.68 8.54 13.92
CA THR A 263 3.68 8.39 15.00
C THR A 263 5.12 8.66 14.57
N TYR A 264 5.44 8.59 13.28
CA TYR A 264 6.78 8.72 12.67
C TYR A 264 7.82 7.66 13.08
N TYR A 265 7.64 6.94 14.19
CA TYR A 265 8.52 5.89 14.71
C TYR A 265 7.73 4.84 15.51
N SER A 266 8.05 3.57 15.31
CA SER A 266 7.43 2.46 16.03
C SER A 266 7.91 2.37 17.49
N GLU A 267 7.28 1.51 18.33
CA GLU A 267 7.68 1.34 19.74
C GLU A 267 9.15 0.91 19.93
N GLU A 268 9.77 0.27 18.92
CA GLU A 268 11.18 -0.12 18.95
C GLU A 268 12.13 1.00 18.45
N GLY A 269 11.58 2.11 17.92
CA GLY A 269 12.30 3.29 17.45
C GLY A 269 12.67 3.27 15.95
N GLU A 270 12.14 2.33 15.17
CA GLU A 270 12.38 2.26 13.72
C GLU A 270 11.49 3.26 12.96
N PRO A 271 11.98 3.93 11.90
CA PRO A 271 11.22 5.01 11.26
C PRO A 271 10.02 4.58 10.42
N GLU A 272 8.87 5.14 10.77
CA GLU A 272 7.59 4.92 10.09
C GLU A 272 7.43 5.98 8.99
N THR A 273 7.70 5.56 7.74
CA THR A 273 7.91 6.47 6.61
C THR A 273 7.08 6.13 5.37
N TYR A 274 6.24 5.10 5.44
CA TYR A 274 5.35 4.64 4.37
C TYR A 274 3.90 4.67 4.84
N LEU A 275 2.96 5.01 3.95
CA LEU A 275 1.56 5.13 4.31
C LEU A 275 0.79 3.82 4.09
N MET A 276 -0.05 3.46 5.04
CA MET A 276 -0.94 2.31 4.96
C MET A 276 -2.36 2.67 5.44
N ALA A 277 -3.33 1.89 4.97
CA ALA A 277 -4.65 1.80 5.58
C ALA A 277 -4.73 0.52 6.43
N PHE A 278 -5.27 0.60 7.65
CA PHE A 278 -5.48 -0.56 8.52
C PHE A 278 -6.89 -0.57 9.12
N LYS A 279 -7.41 -1.78 9.41
CA LYS A 279 -8.78 -1.97 9.89
C LYS A 279 -8.86 -2.17 11.41
N VAL A 280 -9.50 -1.21 12.09
CA VAL A 280 -9.79 -1.24 13.52
C VAL A 280 -11.29 -1.49 13.74
N GLY A 281 -11.63 -2.71 14.17
CA GLY A 281 -13.03 -3.14 14.28
C GLY A 281 -13.65 -3.28 12.88
N GLU A 282 -14.65 -2.44 12.57
CA GLU A 282 -15.25 -2.37 11.23
C GLU A 282 -14.78 -1.17 10.39
N ASP A 283 -14.08 -0.21 10.99
CA ASP A 283 -13.60 1.00 10.31
C ASP A 283 -12.14 0.86 9.85
N TRP A 284 -11.83 1.45 8.70
CA TRP A 284 -10.46 1.63 8.21
C TRP A 284 -9.91 3.01 8.56
N TYR A 285 -8.61 3.11 8.82
CA TYR A 285 -7.90 4.35 9.14
C TYR A 285 -6.52 4.39 8.47
N PHE A 286 -5.92 5.57 8.36
CA PHE A 286 -4.53 5.74 7.92
C PHE A 286 -3.59 5.51 9.12
N ASN A 287 -2.47 4.83 8.87
CA ASN A 287 -1.27 4.78 9.72
C ASN A 287 -0.07 5.10 8.83
N ASP A 288 0.98 5.69 9.39
CA ASP A 288 2.33 5.47 8.86
C ASP A 288 2.90 4.17 9.43
N ALA A 289 3.91 3.61 8.77
CA ALA A 289 4.55 2.37 9.18
C ALA A 289 5.96 2.22 8.64
N GLU A 290 6.66 1.24 9.21
CA GLU A 290 7.87 0.61 8.68
C GLU A 290 7.63 0.05 7.26
N ASN A 291 8.70 -0.26 6.53
CA ASN A 291 8.59 -0.80 5.16
C ASN A 291 7.91 -2.19 5.10
N ASP A 292 7.99 -2.97 6.18
CA ASP A 292 7.49 -4.34 6.28
C ASP A 292 6.61 -4.49 7.54
N VAL A 293 5.37 -4.91 7.36
CA VAL A 293 4.42 -5.17 8.46
C VAL A 293 3.97 -6.64 8.52
N SER A 294 4.66 -7.54 7.81
CA SER A 294 4.36 -8.97 7.71
C SER A 294 4.36 -9.68 9.07
N ASN A 295 5.27 -9.28 9.98
CA ASN A 295 5.31 -9.76 11.38
C ASN A 295 3.96 -9.62 12.10
N TYR A 296 3.18 -8.59 11.78
CA TYR A 296 1.89 -8.30 12.39
C TYR A 296 0.69 -8.75 11.53
N TYR A 297 0.85 -8.74 10.20
CA TYR A 297 -0.26 -8.85 9.25
C TYR A 297 -0.18 -10.00 8.22
N ALA A 298 0.77 -10.93 8.34
CA ALA A 298 0.91 -12.09 7.45
C ALA A 298 -0.43 -12.78 7.08
N GLY A 299 -0.58 -13.08 5.79
CA GLY A 299 -1.78 -13.60 5.14
C GLY A 299 -2.94 -12.59 5.00
N ARG A 300 -2.72 -11.32 5.35
CA ARG A 300 -3.76 -10.26 5.42
C ARG A 300 -3.26 -8.88 4.96
N ILE A 301 -2.06 -8.78 4.39
CA ILE A 301 -1.60 -7.57 3.69
C ILE A 301 -2.25 -7.51 2.30
N GLY A 302 -2.39 -6.29 1.77
CA GLY A 302 -2.82 -6.04 0.40
C GLY A 302 -2.04 -4.91 -0.27
N CYS A 303 -1.95 -4.98 -1.60
CA CYS A 303 -1.68 -3.85 -2.46
C CYS A 303 -2.91 -3.58 -3.32
N ILE A 304 -3.35 -2.32 -3.41
CA ILE A 304 -4.38 -1.90 -4.37
C ILE A 304 -3.68 -0.98 -5.36
N ILE A 305 -3.59 -1.43 -6.60
CA ILE A 305 -2.95 -0.71 -7.71
C ILE A 305 -4.04 0.06 -8.45
N GLU A 306 -3.83 1.35 -8.62
CA GLU A 306 -4.67 2.25 -9.41
C GLU A 306 -4.04 2.50 -10.79
N LYS A 307 -4.89 2.67 -11.80
CA LYS A 307 -4.52 3.12 -13.14
C LYS A 307 -5.57 4.07 -13.68
N GLU A 308 -5.11 5.20 -14.18
CA GLU A 308 -5.92 6.22 -14.84
C GLU A 308 -5.88 6.04 -16.36
N GLU A 309 -7.03 6.14 -17.02
CA GLU A 309 -7.13 6.27 -18.48
C GLU A 309 -7.79 7.62 -18.83
N GLU A 310 -7.11 8.43 -19.66
CA GLU A 310 -7.72 9.62 -20.27
C GLU A 310 -8.84 9.21 -21.23
N ILE A 311 -10.01 9.85 -21.13
CA ILE A 311 -11.15 9.59 -22.01
C ILE A 311 -11.57 10.84 -22.79
N GLU A 312 -11.59 10.71 -24.11
CA GLU A 312 -12.18 11.70 -25.04
C GLU A 312 -13.70 11.84 -24.79
N GLU A 313 -14.27 13.03 -25.01
CA GLU A 313 -15.70 13.34 -24.77
C GLU A 313 -16.63 13.07 -25.98
#